data_AF-A0A9E5I6J2-F1
#
_entry.id   AF-A0A9E5I6J2-F1
#
_cell.length_a   1.000
_cell.length_b   1.000
_cell.length_c   1.000
_cell.angle_alpha   90.00
_cell.angle_beta   90.00
_cell.angle_gamma   90.00
#
_symmetry.space_group_name_H-M   'P 1'
#
loop_
_entity.id
_entity.type
_entity.pdbx_description
1 polymer ?
#
loop_
_entity_poly.entity_id
_entity_poly.type
_entity_poly.pdbx_seq_one_letter_code
_entity_poly.pdbx_strand_id
1 'polypeptide(L)'
;QAPGQLVGDFLQGKPSTEFGGVVPSYKPGVHLTDLATSLPGYAIEAIREAIPAFEKKIKGFAMPDAVLTGVETRTSSPLQIKRGPDYQSINTKGLYPAGEGAGYAGGIMSAGIDGIKVAEAIALDLTSA
;
A
#
# COMPACT_ATOMS: atom_id res chain seq x y z
N GLN A 1 -0.87 0.13 19.36
CA GLN A 1 -0.21 1.33 18.81
C GLN A 1 0.55 0.91 17.56
N ALA A 2 0.84 1.83 16.63
CA ALA A 2 1.74 1.57 15.49
C ALA A 2 3.17 2.00 15.84
N PRO A 3 4.22 1.36 15.31
CA PRO A 3 5.58 1.87 15.45
C PRO A 3 5.71 3.19 14.69
N GLY A 4 6.51 4.12 15.19
CA GLY A 4 6.83 5.35 14.46
C GLY A 4 8.20 5.88 14.80
N GLN A 5 8.68 6.81 13.99
CA GLN A 5 9.99 7.43 14.16
C GLN A 5 9.99 8.78 13.47
N LEU A 6 10.70 9.75 14.04
CA LEU A 6 10.91 11.03 13.42
C LEU A 6 11.81 10.86 12.18
N VAL A 7 11.53 11.60 11.11
CA VAL A 7 12.29 11.56 9.86
C VAL A 7 13.77 11.88 10.13
N GLY A 8 14.04 12.88 10.96
CA GLY A 8 15.42 13.25 11.29
C GLY A 8 16.20 12.13 11.98
N ASP A 9 15.56 11.40 12.88
CA ASP A 9 16.14 10.28 13.62
C ASP A 9 16.29 9.03 12.74
N PHE A 10 15.29 8.75 11.90
CA PHE A 10 15.31 7.66 10.93
C PHE A 10 16.48 7.78 9.95
N LEU A 11 16.74 9.00 9.44
CA LEU A 11 17.87 9.29 8.56
C LEU A 11 19.23 9.21 9.28
N GLN A 12 19.27 9.49 10.59
CA GLN A 12 20.46 9.35 11.42
C GLN A 12 20.68 7.92 11.96
N GLY A 13 19.72 7.01 11.75
CA GLY A 13 19.78 5.66 12.30
C GLY A 13 19.66 5.60 13.82
N LYS A 14 18.89 6.52 14.42
CA LYS A 14 18.65 6.57 15.87
C LYS A 14 17.17 6.35 16.18
N PRO A 15 16.79 5.60 17.22
CA PRO A 15 15.39 5.54 17.64
C PRO A 15 14.93 6.89 18.18
N SER A 16 13.68 7.27 17.89
CA SER A 16 13.06 8.47 18.47
C SER A 16 12.55 8.19 19.89
N THR A 17 12.60 9.20 20.75
CA THR A 17 12.15 9.09 22.15
C THR A 17 10.99 10.02 22.48
N GLU A 18 10.81 11.09 21.72
CA GLU A 18 9.73 12.08 21.90
C GLU A 18 9.25 12.61 20.54
N PHE A 19 8.02 13.12 20.50
CA PHE A 19 7.49 13.76 19.30
C PHE A 19 7.94 15.23 19.24
N GLY A 20 8.17 15.73 18.01
CA GLY A 20 8.39 17.15 17.75
C GLY A 20 7.08 17.92 17.51
N GLY A 21 7.13 18.89 16.61
CA GLY A 21 5.96 19.72 16.27
C GLY A 21 4.81 18.98 15.56
N VAL A 22 5.08 17.81 14.96
CA VAL A 22 4.06 17.01 14.26
C VAL A 22 3.49 15.93 15.17
N VAL A 23 2.18 16.01 15.42
CA VAL A 23 1.45 15.02 16.22
C VAL A 23 0.90 13.92 15.31
N PRO A 24 1.14 12.63 15.61
CA PRO A 24 0.65 11.53 14.78
C PRO A 24 -0.88 11.42 14.81
N SER A 25 -1.48 11.14 13.65
CA SER A 25 -2.93 10.97 13.50
C SER A 25 -3.42 9.54 13.76
N TYR A 26 -2.56 8.53 13.61
CA TYR A 26 -2.93 7.12 13.74
C TYR A 26 -3.52 6.81 15.12
N LYS A 27 -4.70 6.20 15.13
CA LYS A 27 -5.37 5.68 16.34
C LYS A 27 -5.25 4.15 16.35
N PRO A 28 -4.98 3.50 17.51
CA PRO A 28 -5.06 4.02 18.88
C PRO A 28 -3.90 4.92 19.35
N GLY A 29 -2.81 5.01 18.59
CA GLY A 29 -1.66 5.85 18.90
C GLY A 29 -0.38 5.31 18.28
N VAL A 30 0.71 6.09 18.36
CA VAL A 30 2.03 5.74 17.82
C VAL A 30 3.02 5.54 18.96
N HIS A 31 3.81 4.48 18.89
CA HIS A 31 4.92 4.18 19.79
C HIS A 31 6.24 4.46 19.07
N LEU A 32 7.01 5.42 19.58
CA LEU A 32 8.29 5.78 18.98
C LEU A 32 9.32 4.67 19.18
N THR A 33 10.02 4.31 18.11
CA THR A 33 10.98 3.20 18.08
C THR A 33 11.95 3.36 16.89
N ASP A 34 12.78 2.36 16.63
CA ASP A 34 13.58 2.25 15.41
C ASP A 34 12.84 1.46 14.32
N LEU A 35 12.43 2.16 13.26
CA LEU A 35 11.75 1.57 12.10
C LEU A 35 12.70 0.78 11.20
N ALA A 36 14.02 0.84 11.36
CA ALA A 36 14.95 0.03 10.58
C ALA A 36 14.70 -1.48 10.72
N THR A 37 14.05 -1.89 11.82
CA THR A 37 13.67 -3.29 12.09
C THR A 37 12.31 -3.69 11.49
N SER A 38 11.54 -2.72 10.98
CA SER A 38 10.14 -2.93 10.55
C SER A 38 10.01 -3.43 9.11
N LEU A 39 11.04 -3.28 8.28
CA LEU A 39 11.04 -3.67 6.87
C LEU A 39 12.37 -4.34 6.50
N PRO A 40 12.42 -5.10 5.38
CA PRO A 40 13.69 -5.60 4.85
C PRO A 40 14.70 -4.46 4.60
N GLY A 41 15.99 -4.73 4.84
CA GLY A 41 17.03 -3.71 4.79
C GLY A 41 17.08 -2.92 3.47
N TYR A 42 16.84 -3.59 2.32
CA TYR A 42 16.81 -2.91 1.02
C TYR A 42 15.72 -1.83 0.93
N ALA A 43 14.57 -2.04 1.60
CA ALA A 43 13.47 -1.08 1.59
C ALA A 43 13.78 0.10 2.52
N ILE A 44 14.40 -0.17 3.68
CA ILE A 44 14.86 0.88 4.60
C ILE A 44 15.87 1.80 3.92
N GLU A 45 16.88 1.24 3.25
CA GLU A 45 17.89 2.02 2.53
C GLU A 45 17.28 2.82 1.38
N ALA A 46 16.36 2.23 0.60
CA ALA A 46 15.66 2.95 -0.45
C ALA A 46 14.84 4.14 0.09
N ILE A 47 14.16 3.98 1.24
CA ILE A 47 13.39 5.06 1.88
C ILE A 47 14.35 6.16 2.40
N ARG A 48 15.49 5.78 3.00
CA ARG A 48 16.52 6.73 3.46
C ARG A 48 17.08 7.58 2.32
N GLU A 49 17.25 7.00 1.13
CA GLU A 49 17.67 7.75 -0.07
C GLU A 49 16.53 8.63 -0.62
N ALA A 50 15.30 8.11 -0.63
CA ALA A 50 14.16 8.78 -1.25
C ALA A 50 13.73 10.05 -0.51
N ILE A 51 13.77 10.07 0.83
CA ILE A 51 13.32 11.23 1.63
C ILE A 51 14.14 12.50 1.29
N PRO A 52 15.48 12.51 1.34
CA PRO A 52 16.29 13.66 0.90
C PRO A 52 16.13 13.98 -0.59
N ALA A 53 15.88 12.99 -1.44
CA ALA A 53 15.60 13.23 -2.85
C ALA A 53 14.27 13.98 -3.04
N PHE A 54 13.25 13.70 -2.21
CA PHE A 54 11.98 14.41 -2.22
C PHE A 54 12.08 15.82 -1.64
N GLU A 55 12.95 16.10 -0.66
CA GLU A 55 13.21 17.47 -0.18
C GLU A 55 13.62 18.41 -1.33
N LYS A 56 14.40 17.92 -2.30
CA LYS A 56 14.81 18.69 -3.48
C LYS A 56 13.65 19.02 -4.42
N LYS A 57 12.54 18.27 -4.35
CA LYS A 57 11.34 18.46 -5.17
C LYS A 57 10.26 19.23 -4.42
N ILE A 58 10.12 18.99 -3.13
CA ILE A 58 9.14 19.60 -2.24
C ILE A 58 9.88 20.03 -0.97
N LYS A 59 10.08 21.34 -0.82
CA LYS A 59 10.74 21.90 0.37
C LYS A 59 9.97 21.52 1.63
N GLY A 60 10.68 21.02 2.65
CA GLY A 60 10.12 20.59 3.92
C GLY A 60 9.65 19.12 3.95
N PHE A 61 9.82 18.37 2.86
CA PHE A 61 9.50 16.94 2.84
C PHE A 61 10.37 16.12 3.82
N ALA A 62 11.64 16.51 4.01
CA ALA A 62 12.57 15.89 4.95
C ALA A 62 12.65 16.63 6.30
N MET A 63 11.58 17.32 6.71
CA MET A 63 11.52 18.02 8.00
C MET A 63 11.85 17.04 9.16
N PRO A 64 12.81 17.36 10.04
CA PRO A 64 13.25 16.44 11.11
C PRO A 64 12.12 15.93 11.99
N ASP A 65 11.18 16.80 12.34
CA ASP A 65 10.04 16.51 13.23
C ASP A 65 8.89 15.75 12.54
N ALA A 66 8.96 15.50 11.23
CA ALA A 66 7.93 14.73 10.53
C ALA A 66 7.90 13.28 11.04
N VAL A 67 6.72 12.67 11.12
CA VAL A 67 6.54 11.35 11.72
C VAL A 67 6.30 10.29 10.65
N LEU A 68 7.21 9.30 10.55
CA LEU A 68 6.96 8.05 9.85
C LEU A 68 6.14 7.13 10.76
N THR A 69 5.05 6.55 10.25
CA THR A 69 4.12 5.74 11.06
C THR A 69 3.80 4.41 10.39
N GLY A 70 3.92 3.31 11.15
CA GLY A 70 3.44 1.99 10.78
C GLY A 70 4.23 1.30 9.67
N VAL A 71 3.65 0.23 9.15
CA VAL A 71 4.11 -0.50 7.96
C VAL A 71 2.94 -0.63 6.98
N GLU A 72 3.09 -0.02 5.81
CA GLU A 72 2.06 -0.08 4.77
C GLU A 72 2.27 -1.34 3.92
N THR A 73 1.52 -2.40 4.22
CA THR A 73 1.77 -3.76 3.68
C THR A 73 0.76 -4.23 2.65
N ARG A 74 -0.33 -3.48 2.43
CA ARG A 74 -1.47 -3.89 1.61
C ARG A 74 -1.77 -2.87 0.52
N THR A 75 -0.76 -2.55 -0.29
CA THR A 75 -0.88 -1.62 -1.41
C THR A 75 -1.60 -2.22 -2.63
N SER A 76 -1.58 -3.55 -2.75
CA SER A 76 -2.29 -4.32 -3.78
C SER A 76 -2.40 -5.78 -3.34
N SER A 77 -3.23 -6.58 -4.01
CA SER A 77 -3.30 -8.01 -3.73
C SER A 77 -1.96 -8.71 -3.99
N PRO A 78 -1.46 -9.53 -3.06
CA PRO A 78 -0.24 -10.31 -3.27
C PRO A 78 -0.44 -11.52 -4.18
N LEU A 79 -1.67 -11.76 -4.64
CA LEU A 79 -2.04 -12.89 -5.48
C LEU A 79 -2.81 -12.42 -6.72
N GLN A 80 -2.69 -13.21 -7.78
CA GLN A 80 -3.51 -13.05 -8.98
C GLN A 80 -4.30 -14.33 -9.23
N ILE A 81 -5.62 -14.26 -9.12
CA ILE A 81 -6.51 -15.38 -9.39
C ILE A 81 -6.79 -15.37 -10.90
N LYS A 82 -5.97 -16.08 -11.66
CA LYS A 82 -5.97 -16.00 -13.13
C LYS A 82 -7.34 -16.30 -13.73
N ARG A 83 -7.81 -15.42 -14.61
CA ARG A 83 -9.01 -15.57 -15.44
C ARG A 83 -8.70 -15.45 -16.93
N GLY A 84 -9.52 -16.10 -17.75
CA GLY A 84 -9.45 -16.05 -19.21
C GLY A 84 -10.04 -14.77 -19.82
N PRO A 85 -10.07 -14.67 -21.16
CA PRO A 85 -10.71 -13.55 -21.86
C PRO A 85 -12.24 -13.50 -21.66
N ASP A 86 -12.84 -14.61 -21.22
CA ASP A 86 -14.24 -14.76 -20.81
C ASP A 86 -14.48 -14.36 -19.36
N TYR A 87 -13.47 -13.81 -18.67
CA TYR A 87 -13.49 -13.41 -17.26
C TYR A 87 -13.69 -14.55 -16.26
N GLN A 88 -13.68 -15.81 -16.70
CA GLN A 88 -13.80 -16.98 -15.82
C GLN A 88 -12.43 -17.46 -15.35
N SER A 89 -12.39 -18.06 -14.16
CA SER A 89 -11.20 -18.77 -13.68
C SER A 89 -10.72 -19.79 -14.71
N ILE A 90 -9.41 -19.83 -14.94
CA ILE A 90 -8.79 -20.73 -15.93
C ILE A 90 -9.01 -22.23 -15.66
N ASN A 91 -9.44 -22.60 -14.45
CA ASN A 91 -9.65 -23.99 -14.04
C ASN A 91 -11.03 -24.28 -13.45
N THR A 92 -11.91 -23.28 -13.32
CA THR A 92 -13.22 -23.43 -12.67
C THR A 92 -14.26 -22.59 -13.40
N LYS A 93 -15.06 -23.22 -14.25
CA LYS A 93 -16.17 -22.55 -14.96
C LYS A 93 -17.24 -22.08 -13.97
N GLY A 94 -17.85 -20.94 -14.25
CA GLY A 94 -18.83 -20.26 -13.40
C GLY A 94 -18.21 -19.40 -12.28
N LEU A 95 -16.89 -19.43 -12.09
CA LEU A 95 -16.19 -18.57 -11.13
C LEU A 95 -15.56 -17.38 -11.85
N TYR A 96 -15.89 -16.15 -11.42
CA TYR A 96 -15.45 -14.91 -12.05
C TYR A 96 -14.59 -14.06 -11.10
N PRO A 97 -13.26 -14.23 -11.08
CA PRO A 97 -12.37 -13.41 -10.26
C PRO A 97 -12.41 -11.94 -10.70
N ALA A 98 -12.60 -11.00 -9.78
CA ALA A 98 -12.76 -9.58 -10.08
C ALA A 98 -12.11 -8.65 -9.04
N GLY A 99 -11.83 -7.41 -9.46
CA GLY A 99 -11.35 -6.33 -8.61
C GLY A 99 -9.93 -6.53 -8.06
N GLU A 100 -9.61 -5.76 -7.01
CA GLU A 100 -8.27 -5.75 -6.42
C GLU A 100 -7.93 -7.09 -5.77
N GLY A 101 -8.89 -7.72 -5.09
CA GLY A 101 -8.68 -9.02 -4.44
C GLY A 101 -8.22 -10.12 -5.41
N ALA A 102 -8.70 -10.09 -6.66
CA ALA A 102 -8.28 -11.01 -7.72
C ALA A 102 -7.01 -10.58 -8.46
N GLY A 103 -6.49 -9.37 -8.20
CA GLY A 103 -5.32 -8.81 -8.86
C GLY A 103 -5.60 -8.16 -10.23
N TYR A 104 -6.83 -7.70 -10.47
CA TYR A 104 -7.24 -7.05 -11.74
C TYR A 104 -7.59 -5.55 -11.60
N ALA A 105 -7.43 -4.99 -10.40
CA ALA A 105 -7.60 -3.58 -10.13
C ALA A 105 -6.64 -3.12 -9.01
N GLY A 106 -6.51 -1.80 -8.83
CA GLY A 106 -5.63 -1.20 -7.82
C GLY A 106 -6.21 0.06 -7.16
N GLY A 107 -7.54 0.20 -7.16
CA GLY A 107 -8.23 1.33 -6.55
C GLY A 107 -9.72 1.35 -6.88
N ILE A 108 -10.47 2.25 -6.23
CA ILE A 108 -11.94 2.31 -6.30
C ILE A 108 -12.45 2.34 -7.75
N MET A 109 -11.93 3.26 -8.57
CA MET A 109 -12.38 3.43 -9.96
C MET A 109 -12.06 2.20 -10.83
N SER A 110 -10.84 1.67 -10.73
CA SER A 110 -10.44 0.50 -11.54
C SER A 110 -11.18 -0.76 -11.12
N ALA A 111 -11.45 -0.94 -9.82
CA ALA A 111 -12.25 -2.04 -9.31
C ALA A 111 -13.71 -1.94 -9.77
N GLY A 112 -14.28 -0.74 -9.80
CA GLY A 112 -15.61 -0.50 -10.35
C GLY A 112 -15.70 -0.83 -11.85
N ILE A 113 -14.72 -0.37 -12.64
CA ILE A 113 -14.65 -0.69 -14.08
C ILE A 113 -14.51 -2.19 -14.30
N ASP A 114 -13.67 -2.88 -13.52
CA ASP A 114 -13.52 -4.32 -13.61
C ASP A 114 -14.82 -5.06 -13.26
N GLY A 115 -15.54 -4.58 -12.23
CA GLY A 115 -16.85 -5.10 -11.85
C GLY A 115 -17.89 -4.98 -12.95
N ILE A 116 -17.93 -3.86 -13.68
CA ILE A 116 -18.84 -3.67 -14.83
C ILE A 116 -18.53 -4.71 -15.91
N LYS A 117 -17.26 -4.87 -16.30
CA LYS A 117 -16.85 -5.83 -17.34
C LYS A 117 -17.19 -7.27 -16.96
N VAL A 118 -16.97 -7.64 -15.69
CA VAL A 118 -17.30 -8.97 -15.19
C VAL A 118 -18.82 -9.19 -15.17
N ALA A 119 -19.60 -8.19 -14.77
CA ALA A 119 -21.06 -8.26 -14.82
C ALA A 119 -21.58 -8.43 -16.26
N GLU A 120 -21.03 -7.69 -17.23
CA GLU A 120 -21.34 -7.84 -18.65
C GLU A 120 -21.00 -9.25 -19.17
N ALA A 121 -19.82 -9.79 -18.80
CA ALA A 121 -19.41 -11.14 -19.19
C ALA A 121 -20.35 -12.21 -18.62
N ILE A 122 -20.75 -12.09 -17.35
CA ILE A 122 -21.72 -13.00 -16.72
C ILE A 122 -23.08 -12.93 -17.44
N ALA A 123 -23.56 -11.73 -17.77
CA ALA A 123 -24.82 -11.56 -18.48
C ALA A 123 -24.79 -12.23 -19.88
N LEU A 124 -23.68 -12.10 -20.61
CA LEU A 124 -23.50 -12.75 -21.91
C LEU A 124 -23.43 -14.28 -21.79
N ASP A 125 -22.71 -14.81 -20.79
CA ASP A 125 -22.62 -16.25 -20.53
C ASP A 125 -23.98 -16.87 -20.20
N LEU A 126 -24.78 -16.21 -19.36
CA LEU A 126 -26.12 -16.66 -18.98
C LEU A 126 -27.15 -16.60 -20.13
N THR A 127 -26.98 -15.69 -21.09
CA THR A 127 -27.93 -15.48 -22.19
C THR A 127 -27.54 -16.20 -23.49
N SER A 128 -26.30 -16.68 -23.58
CA SER A 128 -25.80 -17.45 -24.73
C SER A 128 -26.01 -18.96 -24.57
N ALA A 129 -26.51 -19.41 -23.41
CA ALA A 129 -26.92 -20.78 -23.12
C ALA A 129 -28.39 -21.02 -23.49
#